data_AF-A0A7Y0WK75-F1
#
_entry.id   AF-A0A7Y0WK75-F1
#
_cell.length_a   1.000
_cell.length_b   1.000
_cell.length_c   1.000
_cell.angle_alpha   90.00
_cell.angle_beta   90.00
_cell.angle_gamma   90.00
#
_symmetry.space_group_name_H-M   'P 1'
#
loop_
_entity.id
_entity.type
_entity.pdbx_description
1 polymer ?
#
loop_
_entity_poly.entity_id
_entity_poly.type
_entity_poly.pdbx_seq_one_letter_code
_entity_poly.pdbx_strand_id
1 'polypeptide(L)'
;MAPSTEELLKTLQEMHPELKWGTYPLSDYDMYAELDAPEVLVCFGSEDLDLEYGLVDPCSTFTGKRCLPAHWGISGEAAEMIQAHNKVFVSKYPNFDGPRASGEIRES
;
A
#
# COMPACT_ATOMS: atom_id res chain seq x y z
N MET A 1 -0.62 19.86 -6.33
CA MET A 1 -1.63 18.79 -6.44
C MET A 1 -0.90 17.49 -6.20
N ALA A 2 -1.45 16.58 -5.40
CA ALA A 2 -0.89 15.23 -5.30
C ALA A 2 -1.10 14.51 -6.66
N PRO A 3 -0.16 13.65 -7.09
CA PRO A 3 -0.33 12.90 -8.32
C PRO A 3 -1.56 12.00 -8.22
N SER A 4 -2.28 11.85 -9.33
CA SER A 4 -3.32 10.84 -9.47
C SER A 4 -2.73 9.42 -9.35
N THR A 5 -3.59 8.44 -9.08
CA THR A 5 -3.19 7.02 -9.03
C THR A 5 -2.54 6.56 -10.33
N GLU A 6 -3.06 6.99 -11.48
CA GLU A 6 -2.52 6.65 -12.80
C GLU A 6 -1.13 7.27 -13.05
N GLU A 7 -0.95 8.54 -12.69
CA GLU A 7 0.35 9.22 -12.79
C GLU A 7 1.39 8.54 -11.91
N LEU A 8 1.01 8.20 -10.68
CA LEU A 8 1.90 7.51 -9.75
C LEU A 8 2.29 6.12 -10.27
N LEU A 9 1.33 5.32 -10.77
CA LEU A 9 1.62 4.01 -11.36
C LEU A 9 2.61 4.11 -12.50
N LYS A 10 2.43 5.08 -13.39
CA LYS A 10 3.34 5.29 -14.51
C LYS A 10 4.75 5.64 -14.03
N THR A 11 4.87 6.55 -13.06
CA THR A 11 6.16 6.91 -12.46
C THR A 11 6.84 5.70 -11.81
N LEU A 12 6.11 4.91 -11.04
CA LEU A 12 6.65 3.72 -10.38
C LEU A 12 7.09 2.65 -11.39
N GLN A 13 6.32 2.45 -12.46
CA GLN A 13 6.65 1.54 -13.55
C GLN A 13 7.93 1.95 -14.30
N GLU A 14 8.18 3.26 -14.44
CA GLU A 14 9.42 3.79 -15.04
C GLU A 14 10.63 3.63 -14.10
N MET A 15 10.43 3.78 -12.78
CA MET A 15 11.50 3.63 -11.78
C MET A 15 11.91 2.16 -11.57
N HIS A 16 10.93 1.26 -11.61
CA HIS A 16 11.07 -0.14 -11.24
C HIS A 16 10.33 -1.03 -12.27
N PRO A 17 10.85 -1.14 -13.50
CA PRO A 17 10.21 -1.88 -14.58
C PRO A 17 10.15 -3.40 -14.34
N GLU A 18 10.99 -3.92 -13.45
CA GLU A 18 11.04 -5.32 -13.03
C GLU A 18 9.88 -5.77 -12.15
N LEU A 19 9.07 -4.83 -11.65
CA LEU A 19 7.93 -5.13 -10.79
C LEU A 19 6.62 -5.04 -11.56
N LYS A 20 5.65 -5.83 -11.11
CA LYS A 20 4.26 -5.68 -11.52
C LYS A 20 3.63 -4.59 -10.66
N TRP A 21 2.96 -3.65 -11.31
CA TRP A 21 2.26 -2.54 -10.68
C TRP A 21 0.76 -2.64 -10.95
N GLY A 22 -0.05 -2.25 -9.98
CA GLY A 22 -1.49 -2.22 -10.15
C GLY A 22 -2.20 -1.51 -9.03
N THR A 23 -3.50 -1.75 -8.95
CA THR A 23 -4.34 -1.16 -7.93
C THR A 23 -5.06 -2.20 -7.10
N TYR A 24 -5.39 -1.83 -5.87
CA TYR A 24 -6.09 -2.67 -4.92
C TYR A 24 -7.15 -1.84 -4.17
N PRO A 25 -8.37 -2.38 -3.92
CA PRO A 25 -9.38 -1.64 -3.18
C PRO A 25 -8.96 -1.37 -1.73
N LEU A 26 -9.29 -0.19 -1.22
CA LEU A 26 -9.04 0.18 0.18
C LEU A 26 -9.73 -0.76 1.18
N SER A 27 -10.88 -1.34 0.83
CA SER A 27 -11.75 -2.11 1.72
C SER A 27 -11.03 -3.13 2.61
N ASP A 28 -10.00 -3.79 2.06
CA ASP A 28 -9.28 -4.85 2.76
C ASP A 28 -8.20 -4.29 3.71
N TYR A 29 -7.88 -3.01 3.59
CA TYR A 29 -6.85 -2.29 4.35
C TYR A 29 -7.40 -1.09 5.14
N ASP A 30 -8.71 -0.87 5.16
CA ASP A 30 -9.34 0.28 5.82
C ASP A 30 -8.97 0.39 7.30
N MET A 31 -8.80 -0.75 7.96
CA MET A 31 -8.38 -0.85 9.37
C MET A 31 -6.93 -0.36 9.64
N TYR A 32 -6.15 -0.13 8.59
CA TYR A 32 -4.77 0.37 8.68
C TYR A 32 -4.60 1.75 8.00
N ALA A 33 -5.69 2.32 7.52
CA ALA A 33 -5.68 3.50 6.67
C ALA A 33 -5.85 4.80 7.46
N GLU A 34 -5.16 5.85 7.03
CA GLU A 34 -5.42 7.21 7.49
C GLU A 34 -6.76 7.74 6.96
N LEU A 35 -7.38 8.71 7.67
CA LEU A 35 -8.74 9.24 7.37
C LEU A 35 -8.98 9.66 5.91
N ASP A 36 -7.94 10.11 5.23
CA ASP A 36 -7.98 10.64 3.88
C ASP A 36 -7.19 9.76 2.88
N ALA A 37 -7.09 8.45 3.16
CA ALA A 37 -6.61 7.45 2.22
C ALA A 37 -7.56 7.34 1.00
N PRO A 38 -7.04 7.11 -0.21
CA PRO A 38 -7.87 6.92 -1.40
C PRO A 38 -8.59 5.56 -1.36
N GLU A 39 -9.76 5.48 -2.00
CA GLU A 39 -10.53 4.22 -2.12
C GLU A 39 -9.83 3.17 -3.00
N VAL A 40 -8.88 3.61 -3.83
CA VAL A 40 -8.06 2.77 -4.71
C VAL A 40 -6.59 3.01 -4.36
N LEU A 41 -5.94 1.97 -3.89
CA LEU A 41 -4.55 1.95 -3.47
C LEU A 41 -3.66 1.51 -4.62
N VAL A 42 -2.43 2.00 -4.66
CA VAL A 42 -1.37 1.44 -5.50
C VAL A 42 -0.80 0.19 -4.83
N CYS A 43 -0.68 -0.90 -5.55
CA CYS A 43 -0.01 -2.10 -5.09
C CYS A 43 1.06 -2.56 -6.07
N PHE A 44 1.97 -3.41 -5.58
CA PHE A 44 3.04 -3.97 -6.40
C PHE A 44 3.38 -5.40 -5.97
N GLY A 45 3.88 -6.18 -6.92
CA GLY A 45 4.34 -7.55 -6.71
C GLY A 45 5.63 -7.83 -7.47
N SER A 46 6.39 -8.83 -7.02
CA SER A 46 7.53 -9.34 -7.80
C SER A 46 7.05 -10.06 -9.06
N GLU A 47 7.95 -10.33 -10.02
CA GLU A 47 7.58 -11.08 -11.23
C GLU A 47 6.92 -12.44 -10.91
N ASP A 48 7.40 -13.10 -9.85
CA ASP A 48 6.93 -14.40 -9.37
C ASP A 48 5.58 -14.34 -8.64
N LEU A 49 5.15 -13.17 -8.16
CA LEU A 49 3.92 -12.99 -7.42
C LEU A 49 2.89 -12.24 -8.26
N ASP A 50 1.67 -12.74 -8.29
CA ASP A 50 0.57 -12.02 -8.90
C ASP A 50 0.09 -10.87 -8.00
N LEU A 51 -0.50 -9.86 -8.62
CA LEU A 51 -1.00 -8.66 -7.93
C LEU A 51 -2.13 -8.95 -6.94
N GLU A 52 -2.75 -10.14 -7.01
CA GLU A 52 -3.66 -10.63 -5.97
C GLU A 52 -2.96 -10.80 -4.61
N TYR A 53 -1.63 -10.99 -4.62
CA TYR A 53 -0.76 -10.97 -3.44
C TYR A 53 0.12 -9.70 -3.42
N GLY A 54 -0.29 -8.65 -4.12
CA GLY A 54 0.44 -7.39 -4.16
C GLY A 54 0.46 -6.68 -2.81
N LEU A 55 1.54 -5.96 -2.54
CA LEU A 55 1.71 -5.19 -1.31
C LEU A 55 1.27 -3.74 -1.52
N VAL A 56 0.56 -3.20 -0.53
CA VAL A 56 0.12 -1.79 -0.50
C VAL A 56 0.95 -0.93 0.46
N ASP A 57 1.59 -1.52 1.47
CA ASP A 57 2.51 -0.84 2.39
C ASP A 57 3.93 -1.40 2.20
N PRO A 58 4.81 -0.68 1.47
CA PRO A 58 6.17 -1.13 1.17
C PRO A 58 7.09 -1.21 2.39
N CYS A 59 6.69 -0.64 3.52
CA CYS A 59 7.45 -0.67 4.77
C CYS A 59 6.92 -1.75 5.73
N SER A 60 6.11 -2.68 5.24
CA SER A 60 5.60 -3.80 6.02
C SER A 60 5.83 -5.15 5.31
N THR A 61 5.83 -6.22 6.09
CA THR A 61 5.68 -7.59 5.58
C THR A 61 4.22 -7.94 5.42
N PHE A 62 3.93 -9.03 4.69
CA PHE A 62 2.60 -9.65 4.65
C PHE A 62 2.01 -9.93 6.05
N THR A 63 2.85 -10.10 7.06
CA THR A 63 2.43 -10.31 8.45
C THR A 63 2.39 -9.01 9.28
N GLY A 64 2.44 -7.84 8.63
CA GLY A 64 2.41 -6.53 9.27
C GLY A 64 3.66 -6.15 10.06
N LYS A 65 4.79 -6.84 9.91
CA LYS A 65 6.04 -6.43 10.58
C LYS A 65 6.73 -5.34 9.78
N ARG A 66 7.40 -4.40 10.44
CA ARG A 66 8.20 -3.38 9.75
C ARG A 66 9.26 -4.04 8.85
N CYS A 67 9.37 -3.56 7.62
CA CYS A 67 10.35 -4.01 6.63
C CYS A 67 11.01 -2.80 5.95
N LEU A 68 12.20 -3.00 5.40
CA LEU A 68 12.83 -1.98 4.54
C LEU A 68 12.33 -2.18 3.10
N PRO A 69 12.03 -1.11 2.36
CA PRO A 69 11.51 -1.23 0.99
C PRO A 69 12.43 -2.02 0.04
N ALA A 70 13.75 -1.97 0.27
CA ALA A 70 14.74 -2.74 -0.48
C ALA A 70 14.52 -4.27 -0.39
N HIS A 71 13.81 -4.76 0.63
CA HIS A 71 13.42 -6.17 0.71
C HIS A 71 12.48 -6.60 -0.42
N TRP A 72 11.71 -5.64 -0.94
CA TRP A 72 10.78 -5.84 -2.05
C TRP A 72 11.36 -5.37 -3.39
N GLY A 73 12.65 -5.04 -3.44
CA GLY A 73 13.32 -4.55 -4.65
C GLY A 73 13.03 -3.10 -5.00
N ILE A 74 12.27 -2.35 -4.20
CA ILE A 74 11.99 -0.93 -4.49
C ILE A 74 12.92 0.03 -3.74
N SER A 75 13.12 1.20 -4.34
CA SER A 75 13.83 2.32 -3.74
C SER A 75 13.05 2.93 -2.56
N GLY A 76 13.78 3.63 -1.68
CA GLY A 76 13.14 4.41 -0.60
C GLY A 76 12.23 5.52 -1.14
N GLU A 77 12.61 6.16 -2.24
CA GLU A 77 11.81 7.18 -2.91
C GLU A 77 10.47 6.62 -3.41
N ALA A 78 10.48 5.47 -4.10
CA ALA A 78 9.24 4.81 -4.52
C ALA A 78 8.36 4.44 -3.31
N ALA A 79 8.96 3.97 -2.23
CA ALA A 79 8.22 3.64 -1.01
C ALA A 79 7.55 4.86 -0.36
N GLU A 80 8.26 5.99 -0.30
CA GLU A 80 7.72 7.26 0.20
C GLU A 80 6.56 7.76 -0.66
N MET A 81 6.67 7.65 -1.99
CA MET A 81 5.58 8.00 -2.91
C MET A 81 4.34 7.13 -2.68
N ILE A 82 4.51 5.81 -2.55
CA ILE A 82 3.41 4.87 -2.30
C ILE A 82 2.76 5.19 -0.95
N GLN A 83 3.54 5.36 0.12
CA GLN A 83 3.00 5.66 1.46
C GLN A 83 2.29 7.01 1.51
N ALA A 84 2.79 8.02 0.80
CA ALA A 84 2.15 9.33 0.71
C ALA A 84 0.81 9.28 -0.04
N HIS A 85 0.69 8.40 -1.04
CA HIS A 85 -0.54 8.21 -1.80
C HIS A 85 -1.55 7.31 -1.07
N ASN A 86 -1.13 6.09 -0.72
CA ASN A 86 -2.00 5.07 -0.12
C ASN A 86 -2.42 5.43 1.29
N LYS A 87 -1.52 6.02 2.07
CA LYS A 87 -1.72 6.31 3.50
C LYS A 87 -2.22 5.10 4.29
N VAL A 88 -1.73 3.93 3.91
CA VAL A 88 -1.93 2.66 4.61
C VAL A 88 -0.62 2.30 5.28
N PHE A 89 -0.67 2.05 6.60
CA PHE A 89 0.52 1.79 7.41
C PHE A 89 0.32 0.55 8.28
N VAL A 90 0.41 -0.63 7.68
CA VAL A 90 0.11 -1.91 8.34
C VAL A 90 1.02 -2.12 9.55
N SER A 91 2.31 -1.80 9.41
CA SER A 91 3.27 -1.98 10.50
C SER A 91 3.13 -0.96 11.65
N LYS A 92 2.43 0.16 11.41
CA LYS A 92 2.13 1.18 12.42
C LYS A 92 0.91 0.81 13.26
N TYR A 93 -0.02 0.06 12.68
CA TYR A 93 -1.31 -0.33 13.28
C TYR A 93 -1.43 -1.85 13.43
N PRO A 94 -0.55 -2.51 14.23
CA PRO A 94 -0.53 -3.96 14.35
C PRO A 94 -1.79 -4.56 15.01
N ASN A 95 -2.60 -3.71 15.67
CA ASN A 95 -3.87 -4.09 16.27
C ASN A 95 -5.06 -3.62 15.43
N PHE A 96 -4.83 -3.27 14.15
CA PHE A 96 -5.87 -2.84 13.23
C PHE A 96 -6.60 -1.56 13.71
N ASP A 97 -5.85 -0.68 14.36
CA ASP A 97 -6.30 0.54 15.03
C ASP A 97 -5.94 1.81 14.23
N GLY A 98 -5.93 1.70 12.90
CA GLY A 98 -5.81 2.85 12.00
C GLY A 98 -6.93 3.86 12.23
N PRO A 99 -6.74 5.15 11.94
CA PRO A 99 -7.73 6.16 12.30
C PRO A 99 -9.01 6.13 11.44
N ARG A 100 -9.03 5.41 10.29
CA ARG A 100 -10.29 5.03 9.61
C ARG A 100 -10.99 3.80 10.19
N ALA A 101 -10.33 3.03 11.07
CA ALA A 101 -10.86 1.80 11.64
C ALA A 101 -12.09 2.00 12.56
N SER A 102 -12.75 3.17 12.55
CA SER A 102 -13.92 3.47 13.35
C SER A 102 -15.14 2.63 12.92
N GLY A 103 -15.17 1.38 13.40
CA GLY A 103 -16.29 0.76 14.10
C GLY A 103 -17.67 0.84 13.45
N GLU A 104 -17.89 0.08 12.39
CA GLU A 104 -19.11 -0.72 12.32
C GLU A 104 -18.73 -2.19 12.47
N ILE A 105 -18.68 -2.64 13.72
CA ILE A 105 -18.99 -4.04 14.01
C ILE A 105 -20.41 -4.21 13.44
N ARG A 106 -20.52 -4.85 12.27
CA ARG A 106 -21.79 -5.37 11.79
C ARG A 106 -22.22 -6.46 12.78
N GLU A 107 -22.90 -6.06 13.85
CA GLU A 107 -23.66 -6.99 14.66
C GLU A 107 -24.64 -7.70 13.73
N SER A 108 -24.43 -9.02 13.58
CA SER A 108 -25.35 -9.92 12.90
C SER A 108 -26.35 -10.49 13.90
#